data_AF-A0A0C4EVM7-F1
#
_entry.id   AF-A0A0C4EVM7-F1
#
_cell.length_a   1.000
_cell.length_b   1.000
_cell.length_c   1.000
_cell.angle_alpha   90.00
_cell.angle_beta   90.00
_cell.angle_gamma   90.00
#
_symmetry.space_group_name_H-M   'P 1'
#
loop_
_entity.id
_entity.type
_entity.pdbx_description
1 polymer ?
#
loop_
_entity_poly.entity_id
_entity_poly.type
_entity_poly.pdbx_seq_one_letter_code
_entity_poly.pdbx_strand_id
1 'polypeptide(L)'
;PSDQQAAFLRTPAGVRAQEPMRAGPEYPSRRAQHPTRTITRDRLRRYPWPAMGHDRDVQSRRATGADELHTHGQSLLRFQKGDFVDRGHFSLETFSLLLAYKARYPDRVTLLRGNHESRSITQVYGFYDECQRKYGNANVWKACCAVFDCLNLAAIIDSTILCVHGGLSPEIRTLDQIRVLSRAQEIPHSGAFCDLMWSDPDDVEGGTWSVSPRGAGWLFGSAVAGEFNHINSLSLIARAHQLVQEGYKYMFPPENNLVTVWSAPNYCYRCGNVASVMCVKENTLVDPEESFKIFSAVPNQTRIPPDKSGTSQYFL
;
A
#
# COMPACT_ATOMS: atom_id res chain seq x y z
N PRO A 1 21.75 -7.85 -13.36
CA PRO A 1 22.64 -8.66 -12.50
C PRO A 1 23.27 -7.78 -11.41
N SER A 2 22.60 -7.67 -10.27
CA SER A 2 23.21 -7.14 -9.05
C SER A 2 22.38 -7.65 -7.88
N ASP A 3 22.83 -8.79 -7.34
CA ASP A 3 22.47 -9.30 -6.03
C ASP A 3 22.59 -8.18 -4.99
N GLN A 4 21.51 -7.92 -4.25
CA GLN A 4 21.61 -7.26 -2.95
C GLN A 4 21.15 -8.27 -1.91
N GLN A 5 22.11 -9.10 -1.51
CA GLN A 5 22.03 -9.95 -0.33
C GLN A 5 21.78 -9.06 0.89
N ALA A 6 20.70 -9.39 1.62
CA ALA A 6 20.45 -8.88 2.96
C ALA A 6 21.57 -9.36 3.90
N ALA A 7 22.45 -8.44 4.29
CA ALA A 7 23.44 -8.69 5.33
C ALA A 7 22.81 -8.40 6.70
N PHE A 8 22.31 -9.43 7.38
CA PHE A 8 22.07 -9.38 8.82
C PHE A 8 23.34 -9.84 9.54
N LEU A 9 23.99 -8.91 10.25
CA LEU A 9 25.15 -9.18 11.09
C LEU A 9 24.75 -10.09 12.26
N ARG A 10 25.38 -11.28 12.32
CA ARG A 10 25.45 -12.11 13.52
C ARG A 10 26.40 -11.46 14.53
N THR A 11 26.03 -11.48 15.81
CA THR A 11 26.97 -11.41 16.93
C THR A 11 26.77 -12.59 17.89
N PRO A 12 27.81 -13.00 18.63
CA PRO A 12 27.96 -14.37 19.15
C PRO A 12 27.42 -14.57 20.57
N ALA A 13 27.26 -15.86 20.89
CA ALA A 13 26.66 -16.41 22.09
C ALA A 13 27.37 -16.07 23.42
N GLY A 14 26.58 -16.04 24.50
CA GLY A 14 27.04 -16.43 25.84
C GLY A 14 26.37 -15.72 27.02
N VAL A 15 25.57 -16.50 27.77
CA VAL A 15 25.54 -16.62 29.25
C VAL A 15 24.18 -16.39 29.95
N ARG A 16 23.71 -17.52 30.50
CA ARG A 16 22.90 -17.83 31.71
C ARG A 16 21.42 -17.45 31.81
N ALA A 17 20.66 -18.53 32.06
CA ALA A 17 19.30 -18.58 32.58
C ALA A 17 19.17 -17.99 33.99
N GLN A 18 18.04 -17.33 34.23
CA GLN A 18 17.36 -17.26 35.53
C GLN A 18 15.84 -17.30 35.30
N GLU A 19 15.19 -18.17 36.07
CA GLU A 19 13.75 -18.45 36.11
C GLU A 19 13.01 -17.46 37.06
N PRO A 20 11.67 -17.52 37.20
CA PRO A 20 10.78 -16.39 36.94
C PRO A 20 10.29 -15.66 38.22
N MET A 21 9.83 -14.42 38.08
CA MET A 21 9.02 -13.75 39.11
C MET A 21 7.71 -13.18 38.57
N ARG A 22 6.63 -13.86 39.00
CA ARG A 22 5.31 -13.41 39.49
C ARG A 22 4.47 -12.42 38.66
N ALA A 23 3.28 -12.91 38.35
CA ALA A 23 2.13 -12.21 37.82
C ALA A 23 1.65 -11.03 38.69
N GLY A 24 1.32 -9.91 38.05
CA GLY A 24 0.51 -8.80 38.57
C GLY A 24 -0.89 -8.80 37.93
N PRO A 25 -1.87 -8.11 38.53
CA PRO A 25 -3.29 -8.43 38.41
C PRO A 25 -3.91 -7.99 37.08
N GLU A 26 -4.84 -8.83 36.61
CA GLU A 26 -5.70 -8.64 35.44
C GLU A 26 -6.63 -7.41 35.59
N TYR A 27 -6.71 -6.60 34.54
CA TYR A 27 -7.81 -5.64 34.35
C TYR A 27 -8.77 -6.18 33.28
N PRO A 28 -10.09 -6.07 33.48
CA PRO A 28 -11.08 -6.72 32.61
C PRO A 28 -11.12 -6.06 31.23
N SER A 29 -10.91 -6.88 30.20
CA SER A 29 -11.04 -6.49 28.79
C SER A 29 -12.51 -6.30 28.42
N ARG A 30 -12.94 -5.04 28.23
CA ARG A 30 -14.20 -4.76 27.53
C ARG A 30 -14.00 -5.09 26.05
N ARG A 31 -14.62 -6.19 25.62
CA ARG A 31 -14.70 -6.64 24.22
C ARG A 31 -15.52 -5.63 23.41
N ALA A 32 -14.85 -4.64 22.82
CA ALA A 32 -15.47 -3.78 21.81
C ALA A 32 -15.59 -4.57 20.51
N GLN A 33 -16.80 -5.04 20.20
CA GLN A 33 -17.14 -5.55 18.88
C GLN A 33 -17.03 -4.38 17.90
N HIS A 34 -15.99 -4.37 17.06
CA HIS A 34 -15.89 -3.42 15.96
C HIS A 34 -16.76 -3.92 14.80
N PRO A 35 -17.74 -3.15 14.31
CA PRO A 35 -18.52 -3.54 13.15
C PRO A 35 -17.67 -3.45 11.89
N THR A 36 -17.60 -4.55 11.14
CA THR A 36 -17.01 -4.62 9.80
C THR A 36 -17.88 -3.81 8.82
N ARG A 37 -17.28 -2.86 8.11
CA ARG A 37 -17.95 -2.14 7.02
C ARG A 37 -17.84 -2.95 5.72
N THR A 38 -18.91 -3.62 5.34
CA THR A 38 -19.19 -3.93 3.94
C THR A 38 -19.74 -2.65 3.31
N ILE A 39 -19.02 -2.05 2.37
CA ILE A 39 -19.50 -0.82 1.71
C ILE A 39 -20.64 -1.22 0.75
N THR A 40 -21.88 -0.89 1.12
CA THR A 40 -23.07 -0.98 0.26
C THR A 40 -23.63 0.42 -0.02
N ARG A 41 -24.23 0.57 -1.21
CA ARG A 41 -24.30 1.79 -2.04
C ARG A 41 -25.12 3.00 -1.55
N ASP A 42 -25.72 3.01 -0.36
CA ASP A 42 -26.96 3.78 -0.20
C ASP A 42 -26.86 5.30 0.10
N ARG A 43 -25.70 5.96 -0.04
CA ARG A 43 -25.61 7.43 0.18
C ARG A 43 -24.63 8.15 -0.75
N LEU A 44 -25.01 8.33 -2.01
CA LEU A 44 -24.28 9.19 -2.97
C LEU A 44 -25.05 10.49 -3.24
N ARG A 45 -24.67 11.59 -2.58
CA ARG A 45 -24.94 12.95 -3.08
C ARG A 45 -23.75 13.46 -3.90
N ARG A 46 -24.08 14.07 -5.04
CA ARG A 46 -23.19 14.48 -6.15
C ARG A 46 -22.51 15.82 -5.85
N TYR A 47 -21.19 15.89 -6.01
CA TYR A 47 -20.44 17.15 -6.21
C TYR A 47 -19.19 16.86 -7.08
N PRO A 48 -18.86 17.73 -8.07
CA PRO A 48 -17.68 17.56 -8.93
C PRO A 48 -16.35 17.92 -8.20
N TRP A 49 -15.23 17.30 -8.60
CA TRP A 49 -13.89 17.49 -8.01
C TRP A 49 -12.80 17.73 -9.10
N PRO A 50 -11.78 18.59 -8.87
CA PRO A 50 -10.71 18.85 -9.84
C PRO A 50 -9.61 17.76 -9.85
N ALA A 51 -8.98 17.55 -11.01
CA ALA A 51 -7.89 16.59 -11.19
C ALA A 51 -6.64 16.91 -10.33
N MET A 52 -5.91 15.88 -9.90
CA MET A 52 -4.71 15.99 -9.07
C MET A 52 -3.60 16.77 -9.79
N GLY A 53 -3.33 17.98 -9.33
CA GLY A 53 -2.13 18.77 -9.59
C GLY A 53 -1.52 19.20 -8.27
N HIS A 54 -0.18 19.25 -8.19
CA HIS A 54 0.56 19.74 -7.03
C HIS A 54 0.14 21.17 -6.65
N ASP A 55 0.13 21.47 -5.35
CA ASP A 55 -0.25 22.75 -4.75
C ASP A 55 0.52 23.94 -5.35
N ARG A 56 -0.16 24.68 -6.24
CA ARG A 56 -0.38 26.13 -6.25
C ARG A 56 -1.13 26.51 -7.54
N ASP A 57 -2.45 26.56 -7.47
CA ASP A 57 -3.28 27.25 -8.47
C ASP A 57 -4.61 27.72 -7.86
N VAL A 58 -4.54 28.49 -6.76
CA VAL A 58 -5.71 29.19 -6.19
C VAL A 58 -5.65 30.70 -6.43
N GLN A 59 -4.61 31.26 -7.06
CA GLN A 59 -4.55 32.71 -7.30
C GLN A 59 -4.11 33.20 -8.69
N SER A 60 -3.92 32.34 -9.71
CA SER A 60 -3.53 32.86 -11.03
C SER A 60 -4.04 32.06 -12.23
N ARG A 61 -5.35 31.86 -12.36
CA ARG A 61 -5.95 31.42 -13.63
C ARG A 61 -7.26 32.15 -13.93
N ARG A 62 -7.16 33.45 -14.24
CA ARG A 62 -8.00 34.05 -15.27
C ARG A 62 -7.23 33.93 -16.59
N ALA A 63 -7.92 33.47 -17.63
CA ALA A 63 -7.44 33.26 -19.00
C ALA A 63 -6.54 32.01 -19.21
N THR A 64 -7.18 30.89 -19.54
CA THR A 64 -6.99 30.15 -20.81
C THR A 64 -7.84 28.88 -20.74
N GLY A 65 -8.68 28.65 -21.76
CA GLY A 65 -9.77 27.68 -21.76
C GLY A 65 -9.30 26.24 -21.65
N ALA A 66 -9.51 25.64 -20.49
CA ALA A 66 -9.56 24.20 -20.31
C ALA A 66 -11.04 23.81 -20.21
N ASP A 67 -11.51 23.09 -21.22
CA ASP A 67 -12.89 22.61 -21.33
C ASP A 67 -13.34 21.84 -20.08
N GLU A 68 -14.56 22.16 -19.66
CA GLU A 68 -15.28 21.54 -18.56
C GLU A 68 -15.57 20.06 -18.84
N LEU A 69 -14.73 19.16 -18.31
CA LEU A 69 -15.03 17.73 -18.28
C LEU A 69 -16.08 17.42 -17.21
N HIS A 70 -17.35 17.53 -17.62
CA HIS A 70 -18.50 16.99 -16.89
C HIS A 70 -18.36 15.47 -16.70
N THR A 71 -17.92 15.03 -15.51
CA THR A 71 -17.97 13.61 -15.12
C THR A 71 -19.30 13.29 -14.45
N HIS A 72 -20.30 12.96 -15.25
CA HIS A 72 -21.55 12.36 -14.77
C HIS A 72 -21.27 10.95 -14.22
N GLY A 73 -21.65 10.70 -12.95
CA GLY A 73 -22.01 9.36 -12.46
C GLY A 73 -20.91 8.40 -12.02
N GLN A 74 -19.61 8.75 -12.04
CA GLN A 74 -18.57 7.82 -11.60
C GLN A 74 -18.34 7.90 -10.08
N SER A 75 -18.80 6.89 -9.33
CA SER A 75 -18.35 6.67 -7.95
C SER A 75 -16.91 6.16 -7.98
N LEU A 76 -15.95 7.09 -8.07
CA LEU A 76 -14.53 6.77 -8.07
C LEU A 76 -14.09 6.39 -6.64
N LEU A 77 -14.15 5.10 -6.31
CA LEU A 77 -13.56 4.53 -5.10
C LEU A 77 -12.04 4.46 -5.33
N ARG A 78 -11.28 5.32 -4.64
CA ARG A 78 -9.81 5.35 -4.77
C ARG A 78 -9.19 4.43 -3.74
N PHE A 79 -8.52 3.39 -4.23
CA PHE A 79 -7.71 2.48 -3.44
C PHE A 79 -6.24 2.77 -3.68
N GLN A 80 -5.48 2.92 -2.59
CA GLN A 80 -4.03 3.01 -2.66
C GLN A 80 -3.44 1.85 -1.89
N LYS A 81 -2.64 1.05 -2.60
CA LYS A 81 -2.10 -0.23 -2.14
C LYS A 81 -0.73 0.00 -1.51
N GLY A 82 -0.72 0.40 -0.24
CA GLY A 82 0.47 0.48 0.61
C GLY A 82 1.62 1.36 0.11
N ASP A 83 2.73 1.33 0.85
CA ASP A 83 4.01 1.97 0.55
C ASP A 83 3.88 3.47 0.23
N PHE A 84 3.24 4.20 1.16
CA PHE A 84 3.06 5.65 1.08
C PHE A 84 4.29 6.42 1.55
N VAL A 85 5.15 5.75 2.33
CA VAL A 85 6.31 6.33 3.01
C VAL A 85 7.61 5.63 2.62
N ASP A 86 8.72 6.23 3.05
CA ASP A 86 10.10 5.83 2.74
C ASP A 86 10.55 6.08 1.30
N ARG A 87 11.87 6.08 1.07
CA ARG A 87 12.57 6.29 -0.21
C ARG A 87 12.40 7.68 -0.83
N GLY A 88 11.22 8.27 -0.77
CA GLY A 88 10.93 9.64 -1.15
C GLY A 88 11.25 10.65 -0.04
N HIS A 89 11.38 11.92 -0.41
CA HIS A 89 11.68 13.00 0.54
C HIS A 89 10.44 13.65 1.19
N PHE A 90 9.25 13.27 0.74
CA PHE A 90 7.96 13.88 1.09
C PHE A 90 6.96 12.84 1.60
N SER A 91 7.44 11.85 2.36
CA SER A 91 6.62 10.75 2.86
C SER A 91 5.54 11.26 3.82
N LEU A 92 5.90 12.18 4.71
CA LEU A 92 5.00 12.72 5.70
C LEU A 92 3.90 13.59 5.08
N GLU A 93 4.22 14.43 4.09
CA GLU A 93 3.23 15.21 3.36
C GLU A 93 2.29 14.28 2.58
N THR A 94 2.85 13.28 1.90
CA THR A 94 2.08 12.28 1.15
C THR A 94 1.08 11.58 2.07
N PHE A 95 1.56 11.00 3.18
CA PHE A 95 0.70 10.28 4.10
C PHE A 95 -0.33 11.20 4.79
N SER A 96 0.07 12.41 5.19
CA SER A 96 -0.84 13.39 5.80
C SER A 96 -1.98 13.79 4.86
N LEU A 97 -1.68 14.00 3.57
CA LEU A 97 -2.69 14.30 2.57
C LEU A 97 -3.67 13.13 2.39
N LEU A 98 -3.17 11.89 2.38
CA LEU A 98 -4.02 10.69 2.30
C LEU A 98 -4.91 10.53 3.52
N LEU A 99 -4.41 10.82 4.73
CA LEU A 99 -5.22 10.84 5.93
C LEU A 99 -6.29 11.93 5.89
N ALA A 100 -5.96 13.13 5.40
CA ALA A 100 -6.94 14.20 5.22
C ALA A 100 -8.05 13.78 4.23
N TYR A 101 -7.70 13.13 3.12
CA TYR A 101 -8.68 12.57 2.20
C TYR A 101 -9.50 11.45 2.82
N LYS A 102 -8.89 10.55 3.62
CA LYS A 102 -9.62 9.51 4.34
C LYS A 102 -10.60 10.10 5.35
N ALA A 103 -10.22 11.15 6.06
CA ALA A 103 -11.08 11.84 7.02
C ALA A 103 -12.23 12.58 6.32
N ARG A 104 -11.95 13.24 5.18
CA ARG A 104 -12.96 13.97 4.40
C ARG A 104 -13.92 13.06 3.64
N TYR A 105 -13.42 11.93 3.14
CA TYR A 105 -14.16 10.99 2.30
C TYR A 105 -14.05 9.55 2.81
N PRO A 106 -14.52 9.27 4.04
CA PRO A 106 -14.30 8.00 4.72
C PRO A 106 -14.91 6.79 3.99
N ASP A 107 -15.94 7.00 3.19
CA ASP A 107 -16.64 5.96 2.42
C ASP A 107 -16.14 5.84 0.96
N ARG A 108 -15.22 6.72 0.52
CA ARG A 108 -14.71 6.74 -0.87
C ARG A 108 -13.19 6.55 -0.98
N VAL A 109 -12.48 6.66 0.15
CA VAL A 109 -11.03 6.48 0.21
C VAL A 109 -10.73 5.33 1.15
N THR A 110 -10.02 4.34 0.65
CA THR A 110 -9.53 3.20 1.45
C THR A 110 -8.04 3.08 1.24
N LEU A 111 -7.30 3.08 2.35
CA LEU A 111 -5.86 2.90 2.38
C LEU A 111 -5.59 1.48 2.85
N LEU A 112 -4.80 0.75 2.07
CA LEU A 112 -4.29 -0.56 2.48
C LEU A 112 -2.90 -0.39 3.08
N ARG A 113 -2.56 -1.28 4.02
CA ARG A 113 -1.23 -1.37 4.59
C ARG A 113 -0.27 -1.98 3.57
N GLY A 114 0.90 -1.39 3.41
CA GLY A 114 2.04 -1.99 2.75
C GLY A 114 3.13 -2.41 3.73
N ASN A 115 4.20 -3.00 3.22
CA ASN A 115 5.30 -3.45 4.06
C ASN A 115 6.10 -2.27 4.65
N HIS A 116 6.10 -1.11 3.97
CA HIS A 116 6.69 0.13 4.48
C HIS A 116 5.88 0.80 5.58
N GLU A 117 4.60 0.46 5.78
CA GLU A 117 3.81 0.93 6.93
C GLU A 117 4.08 0.08 8.19
N SER A 118 5.37 -0.03 8.54
CA SER A 118 5.88 -0.82 9.67
C SER A 118 7.02 -0.09 10.38
N ARG A 119 7.16 -0.31 11.69
CA ARG A 119 8.20 0.36 12.50
C ARG A 119 9.59 -0.07 12.04
N SER A 120 9.78 -1.36 11.78
CA SER A 120 11.08 -1.91 11.38
C SER A 120 11.59 -1.32 10.06
N ILE A 121 10.73 -1.16 9.06
CA ILE A 121 11.10 -0.65 7.74
C ILE A 121 11.29 0.87 7.76
N THR A 122 10.38 1.61 8.41
CA THR A 122 10.45 3.09 8.46
C THR A 122 11.68 3.63 9.20
N GLN A 123 12.26 2.86 10.11
CA GLN A 123 13.52 3.19 10.77
C GLN A 123 14.74 3.08 9.86
N VAL A 124 14.66 2.26 8.81
CA VAL A 124 15.80 1.97 7.91
C VAL A 124 15.72 2.76 6.61
N TYR A 125 14.51 3.01 6.09
CA TYR A 125 14.32 3.54 4.74
C TYR A 125 13.88 5.01 4.65
N GLY A 126 13.91 5.72 5.80
CA GLY A 126 14.00 7.17 5.84
C GLY A 126 12.81 7.90 6.47
N PHE A 127 11.65 7.27 6.65
CA PHE A 127 10.48 7.95 7.22
C PHE A 127 10.67 8.39 8.67
N TYR A 128 11.34 7.56 9.49
CA TYR A 128 11.73 7.93 10.85
C TYR A 128 12.59 9.20 10.87
N ASP A 129 13.67 9.20 10.08
CA ASP A 129 14.59 10.34 9.98
C ASP A 129 13.91 11.58 9.41
N GLU A 130 12.98 11.41 8.47
CA GLU A 130 12.16 12.50 7.93
C GLU A 130 11.33 13.17 9.02
N CYS A 131 10.63 12.40 9.85
CA CYS A 131 9.84 12.91 10.96
C CYS A 131 10.71 13.59 12.02
N GLN A 132 11.81 12.92 12.42
CA GLN A 132 12.76 13.43 13.41
C GLN A 132 13.37 14.75 12.98
N ARG A 133 13.75 14.87 11.70
CA ARG A 133 14.24 16.11 11.12
C ARG A 133 13.16 17.20 11.17
N LYS A 134 12.00 16.98 10.51
CA LYS A 134 10.97 18.01 10.34
C LYS A 134 10.38 18.55 11.65
N TYR A 135 10.25 17.72 12.68
CA TYR A 135 9.60 18.06 13.96
C TYR A 135 10.55 18.09 15.17
N GLY A 136 11.83 17.78 14.97
CA GLY A 136 12.82 17.70 16.05
C GLY A 136 12.63 16.52 17.02
N ASN A 137 11.62 15.66 16.82
CA ASN A 137 11.34 14.50 17.65
C ASN A 137 10.52 13.43 16.91
N ALA A 138 10.45 12.23 17.50
CA ALA A 138 9.81 11.07 16.89
C ALA A 138 8.30 10.93 17.20
N ASN A 139 7.64 11.92 17.82
CA ASN A 139 6.24 11.78 18.22
C ASN A 139 5.30 11.64 17.02
N VAL A 140 5.56 12.38 15.94
CA VAL A 140 4.79 12.26 14.69
C VAL A 140 4.96 10.88 14.09
N TRP A 141 6.20 10.35 14.03
CA TRP A 141 6.45 8.98 13.58
C TRP A 141 5.69 7.95 14.42
N LYS A 142 5.73 8.05 15.75
CA LYS A 142 4.98 7.15 16.66
C LYS A 142 3.47 7.21 16.38
N ALA A 143 2.92 8.41 16.17
CA ALA A 143 1.51 8.60 15.85
C ALA A 143 1.16 7.97 14.49
N CYS A 144 1.99 8.17 13.47
CA CYS A 144 1.82 7.51 12.17
C CYS A 144 1.87 5.98 12.28
N CYS A 145 2.81 5.42 13.04
CA CYS A 145 2.89 3.97 13.28
C CYS A 145 1.64 3.42 13.97
N ALA A 146 1.05 4.15 14.92
CA ALA A 146 -0.21 3.74 15.54
C ALA A 146 -1.37 3.71 14.51
N VAL A 147 -1.37 4.64 13.55
CA VAL A 147 -2.32 4.62 12.44
C VAL A 147 -2.04 3.48 11.46
N PHE A 148 -0.78 3.18 11.16
CA PHE A 148 -0.38 2.07 10.30
C PHE A 148 -0.93 0.73 10.79
N ASP A 149 -0.92 0.50 12.11
CA ASP A 149 -1.50 -0.70 12.72
C ASP A 149 -3.00 -0.86 12.44
N CYS A 150 -3.72 0.25 12.20
CA CYS A 150 -5.15 0.23 11.94
C CYS A 150 -5.51 0.04 10.46
N LEU A 151 -4.55 0.18 9.54
CA LEU A 151 -4.79 0.10 8.10
C LEU A 151 -5.28 -1.30 7.69
N ASN A 152 -6.14 -1.35 6.67
CA ASN A 152 -6.69 -2.60 6.17
C ASN A 152 -5.61 -3.41 5.44
N LEU A 153 -5.61 -4.74 5.59
CA LEU A 153 -4.62 -5.61 4.93
C LEU A 153 -4.99 -5.91 3.48
N ALA A 154 -6.29 -5.96 3.20
CA ALA A 154 -6.84 -6.27 1.90
C ALA A 154 -8.16 -5.52 1.69
N ALA A 155 -8.59 -5.41 0.43
CA ALA A 155 -9.92 -4.96 0.06
C ALA A 155 -10.49 -5.86 -1.05
N ILE A 156 -11.81 -5.96 -1.10
CA ILE A 156 -12.54 -6.59 -2.20
C ILE A 156 -13.32 -5.51 -2.95
N ILE A 157 -13.18 -5.46 -4.27
CA ILE A 157 -13.92 -4.56 -5.15
C ILE A 157 -14.93 -5.38 -5.93
N ASP A 158 -16.19 -4.94 -5.92
CA ASP A 158 -17.33 -5.55 -6.62
C ASP A 158 -17.47 -7.08 -6.42
N SER A 159 -16.97 -7.59 -5.29
CA SER A 159 -16.91 -9.01 -4.95
C SER A 159 -16.04 -9.89 -5.86
N THR A 160 -15.32 -9.30 -6.82
CA THR A 160 -14.58 -10.05 -7.85
C THR A 160 -13.09 -9.75 -7.89
N ILE A 161 -12.63 -8.62 -7.33
CA ILE A 161 -11.22 -8.22 -7.36
C ILE A 161 -10.67 -8.16 -5.94
N LEU A 162 -9.67 -8.98 -5.64
CA LEU A 162 -8.89 -8.89 -4.40
C LEU A 162 -7.77 -7.87 -4.57
N CYS A 163 -7.72 -6.88 -3.69
CA CYS A 163 -6.61 -5.94 -3.57
C CYS A 163 -5.78 -6.25 -2.33
N VAL A 164 -4.47 -6.46 -2.54
CA VAL A 164 -3.46 -6.63 -1.49
C VAL A 164 -2.21 -5.83 -1.85
N HIS A 165 -1.29 -5.63 -0.92
CA HIS A 165 -0.02 -4.98 -1.21
C HIS A 165 1.00 -5.96 -1.80
N GLY A 166 1.36 -6.94 -0.98
CA GLY A 166 2.21 -8.09 -1.27
C GLY A 166 1.51 -9.05 -2.23
N GLY A 167 1.26 -10.27 -1.77
CA GLY A 167 0.62 -11.28 -2.58
C GLY A 167 -0.17 -12.25 -1.72
N LEU A 168 -0.14 -13.52 -2.09
CA LEU A 168 -0.83 -14.58 -1.38
C LEU A 168 0.06 -15.20 -0.29
N SER A 169 -0.56 -16.02 0.56
CA SER A 169 0.12 -16.81 1.60
C SER A 169 -0.24 -18.29 1.47
N PRO A 170 0.70 -19.22 1.72
CA PRO A 170 0.39 -20.65 1.83
C PRO A 170 -0.62 -20.97 2.94
N GLU A 171 -0.74 -20.11 3.96
CA GLU A 171 -1.65 -20.28 5.10
C GLU A 171 -3.08 -19.76 4.78
N ILE A 172 -3.26 -19.03 3.68
CA ILE A 172 -4.52 -18.37 3.32
C ILE A 172 -5.02 -18.95 1.99
N ARG A 173 -6.05 -19.78 2.05
CA ARG A 173 -6.78 -20.31 0.88
C ARG A 173 -8.09 -19.58 0.63
N THR A 174 -8.66 -18.94 1.65
CA THR A 174 -9.96 -18.26 1.57
C THR A 174 -9.90 -16.81 2.05
N LEU A 175 -10.81 -15.97 1.54
CA LEU A 175 -10.96 -14.58 1.99
C LEU A 175 -11.31 -14.46 3.48
N ASP A 176 -12.03 -15.43 4.05
CA ASP A 176 -12.39 -15.42 5.47
C ASP A 176 -11.17 -15.57 6.38
N GLN A 177 -10.13 -16.28 5.94
CA GLN A 177 -8.87 -16.36 6.69
C GLN A 177 -8.17 -15.00 6.78
N ILE A 178 -8.28 -14.15 5.75
CA ILE A 178 -7.77 -12.77 5.81
C ILE A 178 -8.56 -11.93 6.83
N ARG A 179 -9.89 -12.11 6.90
CA ARG A 179 -10.78 -11.33 7.76
C ARG A 179 -10.52 -11.53 9.26
N VAL A 180 -10.03 -12.71 9.64
CA VAL A 180 -9.76 -13.06 11.05
C VAL A 180 -8.34 -12.71 11.50
N LEU A 181 -7.49 -12.19 10.61
CA LEU A 181 -6.15 -11.74 10.99
C LEU A 181 -6.22 -10.55 11.94
N SER A 182 -5.49 -10.63 13.05
CA SER A 182 -5.28 -9.49 13.94
C SER A 182 -4.35 -8.48 13.26
N ARG A 183 -4.91 -7.41 12.69
CA ARG A 183 -4.12 -6.41 11.95
C ARG A 183 -3.50 -5.32 12.82
N ALA A 184 -4.09 -5.07 14.00
CA ALA A 184 -3.73 -3.99 14.92
C ALA A 184 -2.47 -4.30 15.73
N GLN A 185 -1.38 -4.56 15.02
CA GLN A 185 -0.07 -4.91 15.56
C GLN A 185 1.01 -4.57 14.52
N GLU A 186 2.28 -4.61 14.94
CA GLU A 186 3.40 -4.60 14.01
C GLU A 186 3.34 -5.80 13.06
N ILE A 187 3.82 -5.64 11.83
CA ILE A 187 3.88 -6.74 10.85
C ILE A 187 4.81 -7.83 11.43
N PRO A 188 4.32 -9.08 11.63
CA PRO A 188 5.16 -10.18 12.09
C PRO A 188 6.29 -10.50 11.11
N HIS A 189 7.34 -11.18 11.57
CA HIS A 189 8.44 -11.61 10.71
C HIS A 189 8.11 -12.81 9.80
N SER A 190 6.99 -13.50 10.05
CA SER A 190 6.53 -14.65 9.26
C SER A 190 5.01 -14.88 9.42
N GLY A 191 4.48 -15.77 8.59
CA GLY A 191 3.06 -16.19 8.61
C GLY A 191 2.15 -15.32 7.74
N ALA A 192 0.88 -15.67 7.72
CA ALA A 192 -0.16 -15.09 6.86
C ALA A 192 -0.12 -13.55 6.71
N PHE A 193 0.00 -12.80 7.81
CA PHE A 193 0.04 -11.33 7.75
C PHE A 193 1.35 -10.82 7.09
N CYS A 194 2.50 -11.41 7.42
CA CYS A 194 3.76 -11.09 6.75
C CYS A 194 3.66 -11.34 5.23
N ASP A 195 3.15 -12.50 4.84
CA ASP A 195 3.06 -12.91 3.45
C ASP A 195 2.18 -11.98 2.61
N LEU A 196 1.04 -11.53 3.14
CA LEU A 196 0.17 -10.56 2.45
C LEU A 196 0.87 -9.23 2.14
N MET A 197 1.94 -8.89 2.87
CA MET A 197 2.71 -7.66 2.71
C MET A 197 3.96 -7.85 1.84
N TRP A 198 4.54 -9.05 1.81
CA TRP A 198 5.88 -9.31 1.26
C TRP A 198 5.93 -10.31 0.09
N SER A 199 4.90 -11.12 -0.12
CA SER A 199 4.91 -12.13 -1.18
C SER A 199 4.86 -11.51 -2.58
N ASP A 200 5.45 -12.23 -3.55
CA ASP A 200 5.61 -11.81 -4.93
C ASP A 200 5.18 -12.88 -5.93
N PRO A 201 4.45 -12.52 -6.99
CA PRO A 201 4.24 -13.42 -8.12
C PRO A 201 5.53 -13.60 -8.91
N ASP A 202 5.83 -14.83 -9.34
CA ASP A 202 6.96 -15.14 -10.21
C ASP A 202 6.71 -16.44 -11.00
N ASP A 203 7.48 -16.67 -12.07
CA ASP A 203 7.44 -17.93 -12.83
C ASP A 203 8.18 -19.04 -12.07
N VAL A 204 7.52 -19.53 -11.01
CA VAL A 204 7.98 -20.66 -10.20
C VAL A 204 7.69 -21.98 -10.92
N GLU A 205 8.62 -22.93 -10.85
CA GLU A 205 8.45 -24.27 -11.42
C GLU A 205 7.16 -24.94 -10.90
N GLY A 206 6.38 -25.50 -11.83
CA GLY A 206 5.07 -26.08 -11.54
C GLY A 206 3.99 -25.08 -11.13
N GLY A 207 4.26 -23.77 -11.16
CA GLY A 207 3.29 -22.72 -10.79
C GLY A 207 2.98 -22.67 -9.30
N THR A 208 3.83 -23.26 -8.45
CA THR A 208 3.57 -23.46 -7.01
C THR A 208 4.23 -22.37 -6.13
N TRP A 209 4.56 -22.71 -4.88
CA TRP A 209 5.23 -21.83 -3.92
C TRP A 209 6.76 -22.01 -3.97
N SER A 210 7.50 -20.93 -3.78
CA SER A 210 8.95 -20.98 -3.57
C SER A 210 9.39 -19.94 -2.54
N VAL A 211 10.59 -20.14 -1.98
CA VAL A 211 11.14 -19.26 -0.95
C VAL A 211 11.44 -17.89 -1.56
N SER A 212 10.96 -16.83 -0.90
CA SER A 212 11.23 -15.46 -1.34
C SER A 212 12.69 -15.07 -1.12
N PRO A 213 13.37 -14.49 -2.13
CA PRO A 213 14.72 -13.96 -1.96
C PRO A 213 14.76 -12.73 -1.04
N ARG A 214 13.60 -12.16 -0.67
CA ARG A 214 13.49 -11.03 0.26
C ARG A 214 13.80 -11.40 1.70
N GLY A 215 13.80 -12.69 2.03
CA GLY A 215 13.90 -13.17 3.42
C GLY A 215 12.59 -13.03 4.22
N ALA A 216 11.50 -12.62 3.56
CA ALA A 216 10.14 -12.55 4.09
C ALA A 216 9.12 -12.80 2.97
N GLY A 217 7.97 -13.40 3.31
CA GLY A 217 6.96 -13.79 2.34
C GLY A 217 7.40 -14.95 1.44
N TRP A 218 6.65 -15.16 0.35
CA TRP A 218 6.85 -16.25 -0.60
C TRP A 218 6.85 -15.77 -2.05
N LEU A 219 7.52 -16.51 -2.92
CA LEU A 219 7.20 -16.49 -4.34
C LEU A 219 6.01 -17.41 -4.60
N PHE A 220 5.10 -17.01 -5.48
CA PHE A 220 3.98 -17.84 -5.89
C PHE A 220 3.74 -17.77 -7.38
N GLY A 221 3.44 -18.92 -7.99
CA GLY A 221 3.20 -19.05 -9.42
C GLY A 221 1.72 -19.03 -9.81
N SER A 222 1.49 -19.33 -11.09
CA SER A 222 0.18 -19.28 -11.74
C SER A 222 -0.86 -20.22 -11.12
N ALA A 223 -0.45 -21.44 -10.73
CA ALA A 223 -1.38 -22.42 -10.16
C ALA A 223 -1.93 -21.94 -8.80
N VAL A 224 -1.07 -21.33 -7.97
CA VAL A 224 -1.49 -20.74 -6.69
C VAL A 224 -2.51 -19.60 -6.91
N ALA A 225 -2.21 -18.67 -7.82
CA ALA A 225 -3.11 -17.56 -8.12
C ALA A 225 -4.45 -18.05 -8.71
N GLY A 226 -4.39 -19.03 -9.63
CA GLY A 226 -5.56 -19.65 -10.24
C GLY A 226 -6.45 -20.38 -9.23
N GLU A 227 -5.87 -21.21 -8.36
CA GLU A 227 -6.60 -21.92 -7.31
C GLU A 227 -7.26 -20.93 -6.34
N PHE A 228 -6.52 -19.93 -5.86
CA PHE A 228 -7.06 -18.94 -4.93
C PHE A 228 -8.23 -18.17 -5.55
N ASN A 229 -8.08 -17.72 -6.81
CA ASN A 229 -9.16 -17.03 -7.52
C ASN A 229 -10.39 -17.92 -7.69
N HIS A 230 -10.19 -19.19 -8.08
CA HIS A 230 -11.27 -20.15 -8.25
C HIS A 230 -12.05 -20.40 -6.95
N ILE A 231 -11.34 -20.72 -5.85
CA ILE A 231 -11.94 -20.99 -4.54
C ILE A 231 -12.78 -19.80 -4.06
N ASN A 232 -12.28 -18.58 -4.29
CA ASN A 232 -12.90 -17.36 -3.77
C ASN A 232 -13.83 -16.66 -4.78
N SER A 233 -14.09 -17.28 -5.94
CA SER A 233 -14.89 -16.69 -7.02
C SER A 233 -14.42 -15.29 -7.45
N LEU A 234 -13.10 -15.10 -7.48
CA LEU A 234 -12.45 -13.86 -7.90
C LEU A 234 -12.05 -13.94 -9.38
N SER A 235 -12.14 -12.82 -10.07
CA SER A 235 -11.65 -12.68 -11.45
C SER A 235 -10.21 -12.16 -11.51
N LEU A 236 -9.75 -11.44 -10.47
CA LEU A 236 -8.46 -10.77 -10.51
C LEU A 236 -7.89 -10.54 -9.10
N ILE A 237 -6.59 -10.76 -8.95
CA ILE A 237 -5.80 -10.25 -7.83
C ILE A 237 -5.04 -9.01 -8.28
N ALA A 238 -5.29 -7.87 -7.66
CA ALA A 238 -4.64 -6.61 -7.98
C ALA A 238 -3.71 -6.20 -6.85
N ARG A 239 -2.39 -6.18 -7.13
CA ARG A 239 -1.35 -5.96 -6.13
C ARG A 239 -0.40 -4.80 -6.45
N ALA A 240 0.60 -4.55 -5.60
CA ALA A 240 1.63 -3.49 -5.77
C ALA A 240 3.07 -4.01 -5.51
N HIS A 241 3.88 -3.35 -4.65
CA HIS A 241 5.18 -3.77 -4.09
C HIS A 241 6.37 -4.01 -5.07
N GLN A 242 6.16 -4.63 -6.23
CA GLN A 242 7.19 -4.84 -7.25
C GLN A 242 7.18 -3.70 -8.25
N LEU A 243 8.36 -3.11 -8.48
CA LEU A 243 8.54 -2.10 -9.51
C LEU A 243 8.19 -2.67 -10.89
N VAL A 244 7.33 -1.95 -11.62
CA VAL A 244 7.02 -2.23 -13.02
C VAL A 244 7.39 -1.01 -13.85
N GLN A 245 8.19 -1.21 -14.90
CA GLN A 245 8.71 -0.10 -15.72
C GLN A 245 7.60 0.63 -16.47
N GLU A 246 6.62 -0.13 -16.95
CA GLU A 246 5.45 0.30 -17.72
C GLU A 246 4.29 0.78 -16.84
N GLY A 247 4.49 0.79 -15.51
CA GLY A 247 3.50 1.24 -14.53
C GLY A 247 2.47 0.19 -14.12
N TYR A 248 2.17 -0.81 -14.95
CA TYR A 248 1.43 -2.01 -14.55
C TYR A 248 1.83 -3.22 -15.39
N LYS A 249 1.64 -4.43 -14.85
CA LYS A 249 1.96 -5.68 -15.52
C LYS A 249 1.01 -6.79 -15.09
N TYR A 250 0.38 -7.45 -16.06
CA TYR A 250 -0.30 -8.72 -15.82
C TYR A 250 0.72 -9.86 -15.69
N MET A 251 0.43 -10.79 -14.80
CA MET A 251 1.23 -11.97 -14.54
C MET A 251 0.47 -13.21 -15.02
N PHE A 252 1.22 -14.27 -15.32
CA PHE A 252 0.70 -15.58 -15.73
C PHE A 252 -0.19 -15.54 -16.99
N PRO A 253 0.36 -15.20 -18.17
CA PRO A 253 -0.32 -15.44 -19.42
C PRO A 253 -0.54 -16.95 -19.65
N PRO A 254 -1.66 -17.35 -20.29
CA PRO A 254 -2.70 -16.51 -20.89
C PRO A 254 -3.81 -16.04 -19.92
N GLU A 255 -3.89 -16.57 -18.70
CA GLU A 255 -5.01 -16.32 -17.78
C GLU A 255 -5.08 -14.86 -17.32
N ASN A 256 -3.95 -14.19 -17.13
CA ASN A 256 -3.85 -12.78 -16.74
C ASN A 256 -4.72 -12.41 -15.51
N ASN A 257 -4.88 -13.35 -14.58
CA ASN A 257 -5.75 -13.24 -13.41
C ASN A 257 -5.05 -12.59 -12.19
N LEU A 258 -3.85 -12.05 -12.39
CA LEU A 258 -3.13 -11.23 -11.43
C LEU A 258 -2.49 -10.03 -12.13
N VAL A 259 -2.60 -8.85 -11.51
CA VAL A 259 -1.98 -7.62 -12.01
C VAL A 259 -1.19 -6.91 -10.92
N THR A 260 0.02 -6.49 -11.26
CA THR A 260 0.84 -5.59 -10.45
C THR A 260 0.64 -4.16 -10.95
N VAL A 261 0.31 -3.25 -10.03
CA VAL A 261 0.08 -1.83 -10.32
C VAL A 261 1.09 -1.01 -9.54
N TRP A 262 1.81 -0.13 -10.24
CA TRP A 262 2.86 0.70 -9.68
C TRP A 262 2.54 2.18 -9.86
N SER A 263 2.45 2.94 -8.76
CA SER A 263 1.99 4.33 -8.79
C SER A 263 3.07 5.38 -8.47
N ALA A 264 4.35 4.99 -8.42
CA ALA A 264 5.47 5.90 -8.13
C ALA A 264 6.38 6.09 -9.36
N PRO A 265 6.18 7.14 -10.18
CA PRO A 265 6.94 7.31 -11.42
C PRO A 265 8.36 7.81 -11.13
N ASN A 266 9.32 7.40 -11.97
CA ASN A 266 10.75 7.62 -11.77
C ASN A 266 11.18 7.31 -10.33
N TYR A 267 10.92 6.06 -9.92
CA TYR A 267 11.16 5.57 -8.58
C TYR A 267 12.60 5.82 -8.11
N CYS A 268 12.75 6.14 -6.82
CA CYS A 268 14.01 6.59 -6.22
C CYS A 268 14.73 7.71 -7.00
N TYR A 269 13.98 8.50 -7.77
CA TYR A 269 14.47 9.59 -8.63
C TYR A 269 15.45 9.15 -9.72
N ARG A 270 15.55 7.84 -10.02
CA ARG A 270 16.56 7.28 -10.91
C ARG A 270 16.09 6.13 -11.81
N CYS A 271 14.98 5.47 -11.48
CA CYS A 271 14.56 4.26 -12.20
C CYS A 271 13.97 4.54 -13.58
N GLY A 272 13.49 5.76 -13.84
CA GLY A 272 12.94 6.13 -15.15
C GLY A 272 11.59 5.48 -15.53
N ASN A 273 11.00 4.66 -14.66
CA ASN A 273 9.71 4.01 -14.89
C ASN A 273 8.56 5.04 -14.99
N VAL A 274 7.50 4.67 -15.70
CA VAL A 274 6.21 5.35 -15.59
C VAL A 274 5.40 4.76 -14.43
N ALA A 275 4.27 5.39 -14.12
CA ALA A 275 3.34 4.92 -13.10
C ALA A 275 1.94 4.77 -13.70
N SER A 276 1.09 4.02 -13.01
CA SER A 276 -0.31 3.87 -13.40
C SER A 276 -1.24 3.93 -12.19
N VAL A 277 -2.51 4.22 -12.48
CA VAL A 277 -3.64 4.00 -11.58
C VAL A 277 -4.64 3.09 -12.28
N MET A 278 -5.05 2.04 -11.57
CA MET A 278 -6.13 1.16 -11.99
C MET A 278 -7.49 1.79 -11.67
N CYS A 279 -8.36 1.91 -12.67
CA CYS A 279 -9.70 2.45 -12.64
C CYS A 279 -10.68 1.32 -12.97
N VAL A 280 -11.46 0.87 -11.99
CA VAL A 280 -12.49 -0.16 -12.19
C VAL A 280 -13.83 0.54 -12.44
N LYS A 281 -14.46 0.24 -13.59
CA LYS A 281 -15.82 0.69 -13.89
C LYS A 281 -16.84 -0.26 -13.26
N GLU A 282 -18.00 0.28 -12.93
CA GLU A 282 -19.08 -0.45 -12.29
C GLU A 282 -19.52 -1.67 -13.10
N ASN A 283 -19.57 -2.85 -12.47
CA ASN A 283 -20.01 -4.11 -13.08
C ASN A 283 -19.28 -4.48 -14.39
N THR A 284 -18.10 -3.91 -14.63
CA THR A 284 -17.31 -4.19 -15.83
C THR A 284 -16.09 -5.00 -15.42
N LEU A 285 -15.76 -6.02 -16.22
CA LEU A 285 -14.47 -6.68 -16.10
C LEU A 285 -13.36 -5.66 -16.36
N VAL A 286 -12.18 -5.87 -15.77
CA VAL A 286 -11.03 -4.99 -15.96
C VAL A 286 -10.58 -5.11 -17.40
N ASP A 287 -10.88 -4.08 -18.20
CA ASP A 287 -10.35 -3.92 -19.55
C ASP A 287 -8.95 -3.28 -19.46
N PRO A 288 -7.86 -3.94 -19.91
CA PRO A 288 -6.52 -3.36 -19.87
C PRO A 288 -6.38 -2.00 -20.56
N GLU A 289 -7.13 -1.74 -21.65
CA GLU A 289 -7.00 -0.50 -22.42
C GLU A 289 -7.69 0.68 -21.74
N GLU A 290 -8.81 0.42 -21.05
CA GLU A 290 -9.60 1.48 -20.41
C GLU A 290 -9.34 1.62 -18.90
N SER A 291 -8.88 0.55 -18.26
CA SER A 291 -8.77 0.47 -16.80
C SER A 291 -7.45 1.00 -16.26
N PHE A 292 -6.44 1.28 -17.08
CA PHE A 292 -5.14 1.78 -16.60
C PHE A 292 -4.82 3.16 -17.13
N LYS A 293 -4.70 4.13 -16.22
CA LYS A 293 -4.26 5.49 -16.54
C LYS A 293 -2.78 5.63 -16.23
N ILE A 294 -1.97 5.68 -17.28
CA ILE A 294 -0.51 5.85 -17.17
C ILE A 294 -0.17 7.34 -16.99
N PHE A 295 0.80 7.63 -16.13
CA PHE A 295 1.32 8.97 -15.91
C PHE A 295 2.83 8.94 -15.65
N SER A 296 3.51 10.00 -16.09
CA SER A 296 4.95 10.17 -15.95
C SER A 296 5.30 11.02 -14.73
N ALA A 297 6.58 10.97 -14.35
CA ALA A 297 7.05 11.79 -13.26
C ALA A 297 7.01 13.28 -13.63
N VAL A 298 6.70 14.13 -12.64
CA VAL A 298 6.76 15.57 -12.81
C VAL A 298 8.19 15.98 -13.24
N PRO A 299 8.36 16.84 -14.28
CA PRO A 299 9.67 17.25 -14.77
C PRO A 299 10.56 17.85 -13.68
N ASN A 300 11.87 17.60 -13.72
CA ASN A 300 12.80 18.07 -12.69
C ASN A 300 12.79 19.59 -12.48
N GLN A 301 12.52 20.36 -13.54
CA GLN A 301 12.48 21.83 -13.51
C GLN A 301 11.33 22.37 -12.65
N THR A 302 10.25 21.61 -12.49
CA THR A 302 9.08 21.99 -11.68
C THR A 302 9.07 21.30 -10.32
N ARG A 303 10.06 20.45 -10.01
CA ARG A 303 10.18 19.81 -8.71
C ARG A 303 10.66 20.79 -7.67
N ILE A 304 9.99 20.78 -6.52
CA ILE A 304 10.47 21.49 -5.34
C ILE A 304 11.59 20.64 -4.73
N PRO A 305 12.83 21.16 -4.65
CA PRO A 305 13.91 20.45 -4.00
C PRO A 305 13.59 20.27 -2.50
N PRO A 306 13.96 19.14 -1.88
CA PRO A 306 13.77 18.95 -0.45
C PRO A 306 14.49 20.04 0.34
N ASP A 307 13.81 20.62 1.31
CA ASP A 307 14.45 21.60 2.20
C ASP A 307 15.53 20.90 3.04
N LYS A 308 16.77 21.36 2.88
CA LYS A 308 17.95 20.86 3.59
C LYS A 308 18.13 21.52 4.97
N SER A 309 17.36 22.57 5.28
CA SER A 309 17.52 23.39 6.50
C SER A 309 17.06 22.71 7.79
N GLY A 310 16.54 21.48 7.70
CA GLY A 310 16.38 20.60 8.85
C GLY A 310 15.12 20.83 9.68
N THR A 311 14.51 22.02 9.70
CA THR A 311 13.27 22.31 10.44
C THR A 311 12.20 22.84 9.49
N SER A 312 11.03 22.19 9.46
CA SER A 312 9.93 22.64 8.60
C SER A 312 9.33 23.93 9.17
N GLN A 313 9.38 25.03 8.41
CA GLN A 313 8.74 26.29 8.80
C GLN A 313 7.20 26.21 8.84
N TYR A 314 6.59 25.15 8.29
CA TYR A 314 5.14 24.97 8.24
C TYR A 314 4.52 24.48 9.56
N PHE A 315 5.32 23.90 10.46
CA PHE A 315 4.84 23.20 11.65
C PHE A 315 5.43 23.75 12.97
N LEU A 316 6.00 24.95 12.92
CA LEU A 316 6.45 25.74 14.07
C LEU A 316 5.35 26.67 14.56
#